data_AF-A0A519MCQ4-F1
#
_entry.id   AF-A0A519MCQ4-F1
#
_cell.length_a   1.000
_cell.length_b   1.000
_cell.length_c   1.000
_cell.angle_alpha   90.00
_cell.angle_beta   90.00
_cell.angle_gamma   90.00
#
_symmetry.space_group_name_H-M   'P 1'
#
loop_
_entity.id
_entity.type
_entity.pdbx_description
1 polymer ?
#
loop_
_entity_poly.entity_id
_entity_poly.type
_entity_poly.pdbx_seq_one_letter_code
_entity_poly.pdbx_strand_id
1 'polypeptide(L)'
;MYKKYNDSIFNEGNTKKLTEQQMNFDFKLVQEKKDAVARQSLAFQKDLRNYTIAGLLIIAAFVFILFRQRYKLATIRKQKAHEITLNKLENEMALKDLESQTLKTENENILLKEEKMQERLDYNQRELASTTLYLYQKNEMLSGLRKEIDTLHGNSQDKKQFEKIRSAMQGDHHAESDWERFRIHFEQVHPDFFKDLAEKHPGLTAYEVRLCAYLHLKMATKEIAGLLNITPESVIKAKVRLNKKLNSQRGNDNAENS
;
A
#
# COMPACT_ATOMS: atom_id res chain seq x y z
N MET A 1 61.47 130.85 48.74
CA MET A 1 60.99 129.49 49.07
C MET A 1 59.74 129.14 48.26
N TYR A 2 59.85 128.89 46.95
CA TYR A 2 58.68 128.49 46.11
C TYR A 2 58.96 127.28 45.18
N LYS A 3 60.19 126.79 45.11
CA LYS A 3 60.59 125.72 44.18
C LYS A 3 60.39 124.28 44.73
N LYS A 4 60.28 124.11 46.06
CA LYS A 4 60.27 122.79 46.71
C LYS A 4 58.87 122.18 46.93
N TYR A 5 57.81 122.98 46.88
CA TYR A 5 56.43 122.52 47.10
C TYR A 5 55.73 122.08 45.79
N ASN A 6 56.10 122.69 44.67
CA ASN A 6 55.56 122.34 43.36
C ASN A 6 56.06 120.96 42.89
N ASP A 7 57.29 120.58 43.25
CA ASP A 7 57.88 119.29 42.87
C ASP A 7 57.20 118.10 43.59
N SER A 8 56.62 118.28 44.78
CA SER A 8 55.97 117.20 45.52
C SER A 8 54.52 116.95 45.08
N ILE A 9 53.75 118.01 44.80
CA ILE A 9 52.37 117.88 44.28
C ILE A 9 52.38 117.40 42.83
N PHE A 10 53.36 117.84 42.03
CA PHE A 10 53.54 117.34 40.67
C PHE A 10 53.93 115.85 40.64
N ASN A 11 54.73 115.38 41.60
CA ASN A 11 55.10 113.97 41.70
C ASN A 11 53.94 113.07 42.19
N GLU A 12 53.09 113.54 43.11
CA GLU A 12 51.92 112.78 43.59
C GLU A 12 50.82 112.61 42.51
N GLY A 13 50.59 113.66 41.71
CA GLY A 13 49.66 113.59 40.58
C GLY A 13 50.15 112.66 39.46
N ASN A 14 51.47 112.66 39.20
CA ASN A 14 52.07 111.78 38.20
C ASN A 14 52.15 110.33 38.66
N THR A 15 52.45 110.08 39.95
CA THR A 15 52.45 108.72 40.53
C THR A 15 51.05 108.12 40.56
N LYS A 16 50.01 108.89 40.93
CA LYS A 16 48.61 108.42 40.84
C LYS A 16 48.20 108.06 39.41
N LYS A 17 48.51 108.91 38.42
CA LYS A 17 48.24 108.62 37.01
C LYS A 17 49.00 107.38 36.52
N LEU A 18 50.25 107.20 36.95
CA LEU A 18 51.05 106.03 36.60
C LEU A 18 50.47 104.75 37.21
N THR A 19 50.08 104.79 38.50
CA THR A 19 49.42 103.66 39.16
C THR A 19 48.07 103.34 38.53
N GLU A 20 47.28 104.35 38.16
CA GLU A 20 46.02 104.16 37.44
C GLU A 20 46.22 103.53 36.06
N GLN A 21 47.22 103.98 35.30
CA GLN A 21 47.60 103.37 34.02
C GLN A 21 48.06 101.92 34.21
N GLN A 22 48.84 101.63 35.25
CA GLN A 22 49.30 100.29 35.56
C GLN A 22 48.15 99.37 35.99
N MET A 23 47.24 99.84 36.85
CA MET A 23 46.03 99.10 37.22
C MET A 23 45.13 98.83 36.02
N ASN A 24 44.94 99.80 35.12
CA ASN A 24 44.17 99.61 33.90
C ASN A 24 44.83 98.62 32.95
N PHE A 25 46.16 98.63 32.88
CA PHE A 25 46.93 97.67 32.10
C PHE A 25 46.82 96.26 32.68
N ASP A 26 47.03 96.11 33.99
CA ASP A 26 46.92 94.84 34.71
C ASP A 26 45.49 94.29 34.66
N PHE A 27 44.49 95.15 34.79
CA PHE A 27 43.08 94.78 34.63
C PHE A 27 42.80 94.25 33.22
N LYS A 28 43.28 94.93 32.17
CA LYS A 28 43.17 94.45 30.78
C LYS A 28 43.88 93.12 30.60
N LEU A 29 45.10 92.95 31.11
CA LEU A 29 45.84 91.68 31.05
C LEU A 29 45.09 90.54 31.75
N VAL A 30 44.48 90.80 32.91
CA VAL A 30 43.68 89.80 33.64
C VAL A 30 42.42 89.45 32.86
N GLN A 31 41.74 90.42 32.25
CA GLN A 31 40.55 90.18 31.42
C GLN A 31 40.90 89.39 30.17
N GLU A 32 41.97 89.75 29.45
CA GLU A 32 42.45 89.00 28.29
C GLU A 32 42.82 87.56 28.65
N LYS A 33 43.48 87.33 29.80
CA LYS A 33 43.77 85.98 30.30
C LYS A 33 42.50 85.20 30.62
N LYS A 34 41.51 85.83 31.27
CA LYS A 34 40.21 85.20 31.58
C LYS A 34 39.46 84.83 30.30
N ASP A 35 39.43 85.71 29.31
CA ASP A 35 38.80 85.49 28.02
C ASP A 35 39.53 84.39 27.22
N ALA A 36 40.86 84.35 27.28
CA ALA A 36 41.65 83.30 26.64
C ALA A 36 41.36 81.91 27.25
N VAL A 37 41.31 81.81 28.58
CA VAL A 37 40.93 80.58 29.30
C VAL A 37 39.48 80.19 28.98
N ALA A 38 38.56 81.15 28.95
CA ALA A 38 37.16 80.92 28.60
C ALA A 38 37.03 80.40 27.15
N ARG A 39 37.71 81.02 26.18
CA ARG A 39 37.73 80.56 24.77
C ARG A 39 38.33 79.17 24.62
N GLN A 40 39.41 78.86 25.34
CA GLN A 40 40.04 77.54 25.33
C GLN A 40 39.11 76.46 25.92
N SER A 41 38.45 76.75 27.05
CA SER A 41 37.48 75.83 27.66
C SER A 41 36.25 75.60 26.77
N LEU A 42 35.79 76.63 26.07
CA LEU A 42 34.67 76.56 25.13
C LEU A 42 35.03 75.81 23.85
N ALA A 43 36.26 75.96 23.35
CA ALA A 43 36.76 75.17 22.22
C ALA A 43 36.82 73.67 22.59
N PHE A 44 37.38 73.34 23.75
CA PHE A 44 37.41 71.97 24.27
C PHE A 44 36.00 71.37 24.46
N GLN A 45 35.05 72.15 25.00
CA GLN A 45 33.66 71.72 25.12
C GLN A 45 32.99 71.47 23.77
N LYS A 46 33.27 72.29 22.74
CA LYS A 46 32.75 72.10 21.38
C LYS A 46 33.27 70.81 20.74
N ASP A 47 34.57 70.55 20.88
CA ASP A 47 35.18 69.33 20.33
C ASP A 47 34.62 68.09 21.03
N LEU A 48 34.55 68.10 22.37
CA LEU A 48 33.97 67.01 23.14
C LEU A 48 32.50 66.77 22.74
N ARG A 49 31.70 67.83 22.58
CA ARG A 49 30.33 67.73 22.09
C ARG A 49 30.26 67.11 20.69
N ASN A 50 31.11 67.53 19.75
CA ASN A 50 31.11 66.98 18.39
C ASN A 50 31.47 65.49 18.38
N TYR A 51 32.45 65.05 19.19
CA TYR A 51 32.78 63.63 19.34
C TYR A 51 31.63 62.82 19.95
N THR A 52 30.93 63.36 20.96
CA THR A 52 29.75 62.68 21.53
C THR A 52 28.62 62.52 20.51
N ILE A 53 28.35 63.56 19.70
CA ILE A 53 27.34 63.50 18.63
C ILE A 53 27.76 62.49 17.56
N ALA A 54 29.00 62.52 17.11
CA ALA A 54 29.53 61.56 16.13
C ALA A 54 29.43 60.11 16.65
N GLY A 55 29.79 59.87 17.91
CA GLY A 55 29.65 58.56 18.55
C GLY A 55 28.20 58.08 18.61
N LEU A 56 27.26 58.94 19.02
CA LEU A 56 25.83 58.62 19.04
C LEU A 56 25.28 58.31 17.64
N LEU A 57 25.71 59.05 16.61
CA LEU A 57 25.33 58.79 15.23
C LEU A 57 25.84 57.44 14.72
N ILE A 58 27.08 57.06 15.07
CA ILE A 58 27.64 55.76 14.72
C ILE A 58 26.86 54.64 15.40
N ILE A 59 26.54 54.79 16.69
CA ILE A 59 25.73 53.81 17.43
C ILE A 59 24.34 53.70 16.82
N ALA A 60 23.69 54.83 16.50
CA ALA A 60 22.37 54.84 15.87
C ALA A 60 22.39 54.17 14.50
N ALA A 61 23.41 54.44 13.67
CA ALA A 61 23.60 53.79 12.38
C ALA A 61 23.82 52.27 12.53
N PHE A 62 24.61 51.86 13.52
CA PHE A 62 24.84 50.45 13.81
C PHE A 62 23.55 49.73 14.25
N VAL A 63 22.78 50.34 15.16
CA VAL A 63 21.47 49.83 15.60
C VAL A 63 20.51 49.74 14.41
N PHE A 64 20.49 50.75 13.54
CA PHE A 64 19.66 50.75 12.33
C PHE A 64 20.05 49.63 11.35
N ILE A 65 21.35 49.36 11.17
CA ILE A 65 21.84 48.24 10.35
C ILE A 65 21.39 46.90 10.94
N LEU A 66 21.55 46.70 12.25
CA LEU A 66 21.10 45.47 12.94
C LEU A 66 19.59 45.28 12.82
N PHE A 67 18.83 46.35 12.98
CA PHE A 67 17.38 46.36 12.79
C PHE A 67 17.05 45.92 11.35
N ARG A 68 17.59 46.61 10.33
CA ARG A 68 17.38 46.25 8.92
C ARG A 68 17.74 44.78 8.62
N GLN A 69 18.84 44.29 9.20
CA GLN A 69 19.28 42.89 9.05
C GLN A 69 18.28 41.91 9.69
N ARG A 70 17.78 42.20 10.89
CA ARG A 70 16.76 41.39 11.59
C ARG A 70 15.45 41.35 10.80
N TYR A 71 14.99 42.49 10.29
CA TYR A 71 13.77 42.57 9.50
C TYR A 71 13.86 41.77 8.21
N LYS A 72 14.96 41.90 7.45
CA LYS A 72 15.19 41.13 6.22
C LYS A 72 15.30 39.62 6.51
N LEU A 73 15.93 39.24 7.61
CA LEU A 73 16.07 37.84 7.98
C LEU A 73 14.73 37.22 8.41
N ALA A 74 13.87 37.98 9.09
CA ALA A 74 12.55 37.53 9.51
C ALA A 74 11.62 37.25 8.31
N THR A 75 11.66 38.10 7.27
CA THR A 75 10.85 37.88 6.06
C THR A 75 11.31 36.67 5.25
N ILE A 76 12.63 36.51 5.07
CA ILE A 76 13.21 35.34 4.38
C ILE A 76 12.87 34.04 5.12
N ARG A 77 12.95 34.03 6.46
CA ARG A 77 12.59 32.84 7.27
C ARG A 77 11.13 32.44 7.07
N LYS A 78 10.21 33.41 7.02
CA LYS A 78 8.78 33.14 6.78
C LYS A 78 8.54 32.54 5.40
N GLN A 79 9.19 33.07 4.36
CA GLN A 79 9.09 32.54 3.00
C GLN A 79 9.62 31.10 2.90
N LYS A 80 10.80 30.84 3.46
CA LYS A 80 11.38 29.49 3.50
C LYS A 80 10.51 28.49 4.27
N ALA A 81 9.91 28.90 5.39
CA ALA A 81 9.01 28.05 6.14
C ALA A 81 7.75 27.70 5.33
N HIS A 82 7.21 28.68 4.59
CA HIS A 82 6.08 28.45 3.70
C HIS A 82 6.44 27.51 2.54
N GLU A 83 7.58 27.72 1.89
CA GLU A 83 8.10 26.84 0.83
C GLU A 83 8.28 25.40 1.32
N ILE A 84 8.88 25.20 2.50
CA ILE A 84 9.00 23.86 3.11
C ILE A 84 7.62 23.24 3.34
N THR A 85 6.63 24.03 3.72
CA THR A 85 5.26 23.54 3.94
C THR A 85 4.60 23.13 2.63
N LEU A 86 4.79 23.93 1.57
CA LEU A 86 4.29 23.62 0.23
C LEU A 86 4.93 22.35 -0.32
N ASN A 87 6.26 22.22 -0.24
CA ASN A 87 6.96 21.02 -0.71
C ASN A 87 6.54 19.78 0.08
N LYS A 88 6.27 19.90 1.38
CA LYS A 88 5.72 18.79 2.18
C LYS A 88 4.33 18.37 1.70
N LEU A 89 3.46 19.34 1.46
CA LEU A 89 2.11 19.08 0.95
C LEU A 89 2.15 18.44 -0.44
N GLU A 90 3.02 18.92 -1.32
CA GLU A 90 3.23 18.36 -2.66
C GLU A 90 3.68 16.90 -2.59
N ASN A 91 4.67 16.59 -1.73
CA ASN A 91 5.11 15.22 -1.51
C ASN A 91 4.00 14.33 -0.92
N GLU A 92 3.20 14.85 0.02
CA GLU A 92 2.07 14.10 0.60
C GLU A 92 0.99 13.79 -0.44
N MET A 93 0.66 14.75 -1.30
CA MET A 93 -0.26 14.53 -2.43
C MET A 93 0.30 13.49 -3.42
N ALA A 94 1.58 13.61 -3.78
CA ALA A 94 2.23 12.66 -4.68
C ALA A 94 2.26 11.23 -4.11
N LEU A 95 2.51 11.09 -2.80
CA LEU A 95 2.44 9.79 -2.11
C LEU A 95 1.03 9.20 -2.12
N LYS A 96 0.02 10.03 -1.87
CA LYS A 96 -1.39 9.60 -1.89
C LYS A 96 -1.87 9.20 -3.28
N ASP A 97 -1.44 9.92 -4.31
CA ASP A 97 -1.74 9.58 -5.69
C ASP A 97 -1.07 8.26 -6.10
N LEU A 98 0.19 8.06 -5.69
CA LEU A 98 0.90 6.80 -5.90
C LEU A 98 0.19 5.64 -5.19
N GLU A 99 -0.19 5.81 -3.93
CA GLU A 99 -0.95 4.81 -3.17
C GLU A 99 -2.27 4.48 -3.87
N SER A 100 -3.03 5.50 -4.30
CA SER A 100 -4.28 5.28 -5.04
C SER A 100 -4.06 4.53 -6.35
N GLN A 101 -2.98 4.79 -7.08
CA GLN A 101 -2.63 4.04 -8.30
C GLN A 101 -2.30 2.59 -7.97
N THR A 102 -1.48 2.34 -6.94
CA THR A 102 -1.12 0.97 -6.53
C THR A 102 -2.35 0.16 -6.13
N LEU A 103 -3.27 0.76 -5.36
CA LEU A 103 -4.52 0.12 -4.96
C LEU A 103 -5.43 -0.19 -6.15
N LYS A 104 -5.49 0.70 -7.16
CA LYS A 104 -6.26 0.44 -8.38
C LYS A 104 -5.70 -0.75 -9.15
N THR A 105 -4.38 -0.77 -9.37
CA THR A 105 -3.71 -1.88 -10.05
C THR A 105 -3.83 -3.19 -9.28
N GLU A 106 -3.75 -3.17 -7.95
CA GLU A 106 -3.95 -4.36 -7.12
C GLU A 106 -5.39 -4.89 -7.25
N ASN A 107 -6.39 -4.02 -7.18
CA ASN A 107 -7.79 -4.39 -7.38
C ASN A 107 -8.03 -4.97 -8.79
N GLU A 108 -7.49 -4.34 -9.83
CA GLU A 108 -7.56 -4.87 -11.20
C GLU A 108 -6.92 -6.26 -11.31
N ASN A 109 -5.78 -6.48 -10.66
CA ASN A 109 -5.13 -7.79 -10.63
C ASN A 109 -5.95 -8.84 -9.88
N ILE A 110 -6.62 -8.47 -8.77
CA ILE A 110 -7.52 -9.35 -8.04
C ILE A 110 -8.69 -9.75 -8.93
N LEU A 111 -9.34 -8.78 -9.60
CA LEU A 111 -10.46 -9.04 -10.50
C LEU A 111 -10.06 -9.94 -11.68
N LEU A 112 -8.91 -9.66 -12.31
CA LEU A 112 -8.38 -10.51 -13.39
C LEU A 112 -8.07 -11.93 -12.93
N LYS A 113 -7.58 -12.10 -11.69
CA LYS A 113 -7.31 -13.41 -11.12
C LYS A 113 -8.59 -14.16 -10.82
N GLU A 114 -9.62 -13.47 -10.33
CA GLU A 114 -10.95 -14.02 -10.09
C GLU A 114 -11.59 -14.46 -11.41
N GLU A 115 -11.55 -13.63 -12.44
CA GLU A 115 -12.07 -13.94 -13.79
C GLU A 115 -11.37 -15.18 -14.37
N LYS A 116 -10.04 -15.24 -14.33
CA LYS A 116 -9.27 -16.41 -14.81
C LYS A 116 -9.58 -17.68 -14.01
N MET A 117 -9.79 -17.56 -12.70
CA MET A 117 -10.15 -18.69 -11.86
C MET A 117 -11.55 -19.20 -12.24
N GLN A 118 -12.51 -18.29 -12.45
CA GLN A 118 -13.85 -18.63 -12.88
C GLN A 118 -13.86 -19.28 -14.27
N GLU A 119 -13.11 -18.72 -15.23
CA GLU A 119 -12.95 -19.30 -16.56
C GLU A 119 -12.38 -20.73 -16.49
N ARG A 120 -11.39 -20.96 -15.62
CA ARG A 120 -10.82 -22.28 -15.40
C ARG A 120 -11.82 -23.26 -14.78
N LEU A 121 -12.66 -22.82 -13.84
CA LEU A 121 -13.72 -23.64 -13.27
C LEU A 121 -14.75 -24.01 -14.34
N ASP A 122 -15.21 -23.04 -15.12
CA ASP A 122 -16.16 -23.25 -16.20
C ASP A 122 -15.59 -24.20 -17.28
N TYR A 123 -14.31 -24.04 -17.62
CA TYR A 123 -13.59 -24.93 -18.53
C TYR A 123 -13.56 -26.37 -18.00
N ASN A 124 -13.13 -26.57 -16.75
CA ASN A 124 -13.08 -27.90 -16.13
C ASN A 124 -14.48 -28.55 -16.07
N GLN A 125 -15.52 -27.77 -15.77
CA GLN A 125 -16.91 -28.25 -15.77
C GLN A 125 -17.36 -28.69 -17.16
N ARG A 126 -17.05 -27.91 -18.21
CA ARG A 126 -17.37 -28.27 -19.60
C ARG A 126 -16.64 -29.54 -20.04
N GLU A 127 -15.37 -29.68 -19.69
CA GLU A 127 -14.58 -30.89 -19.99
C GLU A 127 -15.15 -32.13 -19.29
N LEU A 128 -15.54 -32.01 -18.01
CA LEU A 128 -16.19 -33.10 -17.28
C LEU A 128 -17.52 -33.49 -17.93
N ALA A 129 -18.35 -32.52 -18.29
CA ALA A 129 -19.63 -32.76 -18.95
C ALA A 129 -19.44 -33.43 -20.33
N SER A 130 -18.51 -32.91 -21.13
CA SER A 130 -18.16 -33.45 -22.45
C SER A 130 -17.67 -34.90 -22.35
N THR A 131 -16.74 -35.16 -21.44
CA THR A 131 -16.23 -36.52 -21.19
C THR A 131 -17.33 -37.45 -20.76
N THR A 132 -18.17 -37.03 -19.81
CA THR A 132 -19.28 -37.83 -19.30
C THR A 132 -20.28 -38.18 -20.41
N LEU A 133 -20.61 -37.20 -21.27
CA LEU A 133 -21.50 -37.40 -22.41
C LEU A 133 -20.89 -38.36 -23.45
N TYR A 134 -19.61 -38.18 -23.76
CA TYR A 134 -18.88 -39.07 -24.67
C TYR A 134 -18.92 -40.52 -24.19
N LEU A 135 -18.63 -40.76 -22.90
CA LEU A 135 -18.66 -42.10 -22.31
C LEU A 135 -20.07 -42.70 -22.32
N TYR A 136 -21.08 -41.89 -22.00
CA TYR A 136 -22.48 -42.33 -22.07
C TYR A 136 -22.88 -42.74 -23.49
N GLN A 137 -22.59 -41.91 -24.49
CA GLN A 137 -22.91 -42.20 -25.90
C GLN A 137 -22.17 -43.44 -26.41
N LYS A 138 -20.89 -43.58 -26.06
CA LYS A 138 -20.09 -44.76 -26.37
C LYS A 138 -20.73 -46.03 -25.81
N ASN A 139 -21.12 -46.02 -24.54
CA ASN A 139 -21.73 -47.18 -23.90
C ASN A 139 -23.14 -47.49 -24.45
N GLU A 140 -23.95 -46.48 -24.74
CA GLU A 140 -25.25 -46.67 -25.41
C GLU A 140 -25.09 -47.30 -26.80
N MET A 141 -24.12 -46.85 -27.60
CA MET A 141 -23.81 -47.42 -28.90
C MET A 141 -23.37 -48.89 -28.78
N LEU A 142 -22.48 -49.20 -27.82
CA LEU A 142 -22.05 -50.57 -27.55
C LEU A 142 -23.20 -51.45 -27.07
N SER A 143 -24.10 -50.92 -26.24
CA SER A 143 -25.30 -51.64 -25.82
C SER A 143 -26.25 -51.90 -27.00
N GLY A 144 -26.37 -50.97 -27.95
CA GLY A 144 -27.15 -51.14 -29.17
C GLY A 144 -26.59 -52.25 -30.06
N LEU A 145 -25.29 -52.19 -30.36
CA LEU A 145 -24.58 -53.21 -31.15
C LEU A 145 -24.68 -54.60 -30.51
N ARG A 146 -24.60 -54.68 -29.17
CA ARG A 146 -24.79 -55.94 -28.45
C ARG A 146 -26.18 -56.52 -28.66
N LYS A 147 -27.23 -55.69 -28.59
CA LYS A 147 -28.62 -56.13 -28.84
C LYS A 147 -28.78 -56.67 -30.27
N GLU A 148 -28.22 -55.96 -31.26
CA GLU A 148 -28.26 -56.43 -32.66
C GLU A 148 -27.56 -57.78 -32.82
N ILE A 149 -26.36 -57.95 -32.25
CA ILE A 149 -25.62 -59.21 -32.25
C ILE A 149 -26.42 -60.34 -31.56
N ASP A 150 -27.05 -60.05 -30.43
CA ASP A 150 -27.86 -61.02 -29.70
C ASP A 150 -29.08 -61.48 -30.53
N THR A 151 -29.68 -60.58 -31.33
CA THR A 151 -30.77 -60.96 -32.26
C THR A 151 -30.29 -61.83 -33.43
N LEU A 152 -29.09 -61.57 -33.96
CA LEU A 152 -28.50 -62.34 -35.06
C LEU A 152 -28.03 -63.74 -34.62
N HIS A 153 -27.55 -63.87 -33.37
CA HIS A 153 -27.11 -65.14 -32.80
C HIS A 153 -28.24 -66.19 -32.74
N GLY A 154 -29.50 -65.76 -32.63
CA GLY A 154 -30.66 -66.66 -32.60
C GLY A 154 -30.84 -67.53 -33.85
N ASN A 155 -30.25 -67.15 -34.99
CA ASN A 155 -30.53 -67.74 -36.31
C ASN A 155 -29.29 -68.23 -37.10
N SER A 156 -28.09 -68.31 -36.51
CA SER A 156 -26.84 -68.54 -37.27
C SER A 156 -26.05 -69.81 -36.88
N GLN A 157 -25.35 -70.41 -37.86
CA GLN A 157 -24.40 -71.52 -37.64
C GLN A 157 -23.04 -71.07 -37.07
N ASP A 158 -22.76 -69.76 -37.08
CA ASP A 158 -21.46 -69.18 -36.67
C ASP A 158 -21.39 -68.74 -35.20
N LYS A 159 -22.01 -69.50 -34.28
CA LYS A 159 -22.06 -69.19 -32.83
C LYS A 159 -20.70 -68.79 -32.24
N LYS A 160 -19.61 -69.46 -32.64
CA LYS A 160 -18.25 -69.15 -32.14
C LYS A 160 -17.76 -67.75 -32.53
N GLN A 161 -18.12 -67.23 -33.71
CA GLN A 161 -17.72 -65.90 -34.14
C GLN A 161 -18.50 -64.83 -33.38
N PHE A 162 -19.80 -65.05 -33.17
CA PHE A 162 -20.64 -64.17 -32.36
C PHE A 162 -20.20 -64.10 -30.90
N GLU A 163 -19.83 -65.21 -30.27
CA GLU A 163 -19.30 -65.19 -28.90
C GLU A 163 -17.94 -64.48 -28.80
N LYS A 164 -17.09 -64.57 -29.84
CA LYS A 164 -15.84 -63.79 -29.91
C LYS A 164 -16.12 -62.28 -29.97
N ILE A 165 -17.07 -61.85 -30.81
CA ILE A 165 -17.44 -60.43 -30.93
C ILE A 165 -18.08 -59.95 -29.62
N ARG A 166 -18.98 -60.74 -29.04
CA ARG A 166 -19.60 -60.44 -27.74
C ARG A 166 -18.54 -60.29 -26.64
N SER A 167 -17.55 -61.17 -26.60
CA SER A 167 -16.45 -61.11 -25.61
C SER A 167 -15.54 -59.90 -25.84
N ALA A 168 -15.24 -59.56 -27.11
CA ALA A 168 -14.44 -58.38 -27.45
C ALA A 168 -15.12 -57.07 -27.04
N MET A 169 -16.45 -56.98 -27.14
CA MET A 169 -17.23 -55.84 -26.66
C MET A 169 -17.36 -55.78 -25.14
N GLN A 170 -17.12 -56.88 -24.42
CA GLN A 170 -17.18 -56.96 -22.95
C GLN A 170 -15.85 -56.71 -22.25
N GLY A 171 -14.77 -56.43 -22.98
CA GLY A 171 -13.43 -56.31 -22.39
C GLY A 171 -13.39 -55.27 -21.26
N ASP A 172 -13.20 -55.73 -20.02
CA ASP A 172 -13.05 -54.92 -18.79
C ASP A 172 -12.01 -53.80 -18.93
N HIS A 173 -11.02 -53.99 -19.81
CA HIS A 173 -9.94 -53.05 -20.04
C HIS A 173 -10.42 -51.67 -20.54
N HIS A 174 -11.51 -51.62 -21.31
CA HIS A 174 -12.07 -50.34 -21.77
C HIS A 174 -12.83 -49.61 -20.66
N ALA A 175 -13.54 -50.35 -19.80
CA ALA A 175 -14.31 -49.76 -18.71
C ALA A 175 -13.41 -49.11 -17.63
N GLU A 176 -12.25 -49.70 -17.34
CA GLU A 176 -11.29 -49.11 -16.41
C GLU A 176 -10.64 -47.83 -16.96
N SER A 177 -10.25 -47.84 -18.24
CA SER A 177 -9.68 -46.65 -18.89
C SER A 177 -10.68 -45.50 -18.99
N ASP A 178 -11.94 -45.80 -19.28
CA ASP A 178 -13.02 -44.81 -19.34
C ASP A 178 -13.30 -44.23 -17.95
N TRP A 179 -13.30 -45.07 -16.93
CA TRP A 179 -13.41 -44.64 -15.54
C TRP A 179 -12.26 -43.70 -15.14
N GLU A 180 -11.01 -44.05 -15.44
CA GLU A 180 -9.87 -43.22 -15.07
C GLU A 180 -9.92 -41.86 -15.76
N ARG A 181 -10.31 -41.82 -17.05
CA ARG A 181 -10.52 -40.54 -17.75
C ARG A 181 -11.60 -39.70 -17.08
N PHE A 182 -12.76 -40.30 -16.76
CA PHE A 182 -13.81 -39.61 -16.01
C PHE A 182 -13.30 -39.09 -14.67
N ARG A 183 -12.57 -39.93 -13.92
CA ARG A 183 -12.06 -39.63 -12.59
C ARG A 183 -11.13 -38.42 -12.61
N ILE A 184 -10.21 -38.35 -13.57
CA ILE A 184 -9.28 -37.21 -13.73
C ILE A 184 -10.05 -35.91 -13.89
N HIS A 185 -11.05 -35.87 -14.78
CA HIS A 185 -11.86 -34.66 -14.99
C HIS A 185 -12.78 -34.36 -13.80
N PHE A 186 -13.25 -35.39 -13.10
CA PHE A 186 -14.05 -35.22 -11.90
C PHE A 186 -13.23 -34.58 -10.77
N GLU A 187 -12.01 -35.06 -10.52
CA GLU A 187 -11.10 -34.50 -9.50
C GLU A 187 -10.69 -33.04 -9.80
N GLN A 188 -10.66 -32.65 -11.08
CA GLN A 188 -10.41 -31.26 -11.49
C GLN A 188 -11.55 -30.30 -11.12
N VAL A 189 -12.78 -30.80 -11.00
CA VAL A 189 -13.99 -30.03 -10.64
C VAL A 189 -14.32 -30.17 -9.15
N HIS A 190 -14.08 -31.35 -8.60
CA HIS A 190 -14.32 -31.71 -7.20
C HIS A 190 -13.01 -32.18 -6.54
N PRO A 191 -12.09 -31.25 -6.22
CA PRO A 191 -10.87 -31.58 -5.51
C PRO A 191 -11.17 -32.30 -4.21
N ASP A 192 -10.28 -33.21 -3.80
CA ASP A 192 -10.34 -33.97 -2.55
C ASP A 192 -11.56 -34.90 -2.38
N PHE A 193 -12.54 -34.93 -3.27
CA PHE A 193 -13.75 -35.76 -3.12
C PHE A 193 -13.44 -37.24 -2.83
N PHE A 194 -12.55 -37.86 -3.61
CA PHE A 194 -12.23 -39.28 -3.42
C PHE A 194 -11.41 -39.53 -2.16
N LYS A 195 -10.58 -38.56 -1.76
CA LYS A 195 -9.82 -38.60 -0.51
C LYS A 195 -10.78 -38.55 0.68
N ASP A 196 -11.66 -37.55 0.71
CA ASP A 196 -12.71 -37.38 1.71
C ASP A 196 -13.62 -38.61 1.80
N LEU A 197 -13.98 -39.19 0.64
CA LEU A 197 -14.83 -40.37 0.58
C LEU A 197 -14.12 -41.60 1.15
N ALA A 198 -12.85 -41.78 0.85
CA ALA A 198 -12.04 -42.88 1.37
C ALA A 198 -11.81 -42.75 2.89
N GLU A 199 -11.57 -41.54 3.39
CA GLU A 199 -11.39 -41.27 4.82
C GLU A 199 -12.68 -41.52 5.61
N LYS A 200 -13.82 -41.02 5.12
CA LYS A 200 -15.13 -41.17 5.80
C LYS A 200 -15.72 -42.57 5.65
N HIS A 201 -15.43 -43.26 4.54
CA HIS A 201 -16.05 -44.52 4.19
C HIS A 201 -15.04 -45.54 3.64
N PRO A 202 -14.07 -46.01 4.46
CA PRO A 202 -12.95 -46.84 4.00
C PRO A 202 -13.38 -48.24 3.50
N GLY A 203 -14.58 -48.69 3.88
CA GLY A 203 -15.13 -49.97 3.46
C GLY A 203 -15.78 -49.99 2.08
N LEU A 204 -15.81 -48.87 1.34
CA LEU A 204 -16.41 -48.81 0.01
C LEU A 204 -15.59 -49.58 -1.02
N THR A 205 -16.27 -50.38 -1.83
CA THR A 205 -15.68 -51.05 -2.98
C THR A 205 -15.42 -50.04 -4.11
N ALA A 206 -14.51 -50.36 -5.03
CA ALA A 206 -14.24 -49.51 -6.20
C ALA A 206 -15.53 -49.16 -6.97
N TYR A 207 -16.41 -50.15 -7.17
CA TYR A 207 -17.72 -49.94 -7.82
C TYR A 207 -18.60 -48.94 -7.05
N GLU A 208 -18.66 -49.03 -5.72
CA GLU A 208 -19.43 -48.10 -4.89
C GLU A 208 -18.85 -46.69 -4.91
N VAL A 209 -17.52 -46.55 -4.99
CA VAL A 209 -16.85 -45.26 -5.17
C VAL A 209 -17.23 -44.61 -6.51
N ARG A 210 -17.28 -45.39 -7.60
CA ARG A 210 -17.77 -44.90 -8.90
C ARG A 210 -19.20 -44.42 -8.82
N LEU A 211 -20.07 -45.22 -8.19
CA LEU A 211 -21.48 -44.88 -8.00
C LEU A 211 -21.64 -43.59 -7.18
N CYS A 212 -20.85 -43.37 -6.13
CA CYS A 212 -20.83 -42.13 -5.37
C CYS A 212 -20.50 -40.92 -6.24
N ALA A 213 -19.49 -41.02 -7.11
CA ALA A 213 -19.11 -39.92 -8.00
C ALA A 213 -20.25 -39.54 -8.96
N TYR A 214 -20.89 -40.52 -9.61
CA TYR A 214 -22.02 -40.25 -10.50
C TYR A 214 -23.25 -39.69 -9.76
N LEU A 215 -23.50 -40.15 -8.54
CA LEU A 215 -24.57 -39.60 -7.69
C LEU A 215 -24.24 -38.17 -7.24
N HIS A 216 -22.97 -37.84 -7.01
CA HIS A 216 -22.52 -36.48 -6.68
C HIS A 216 -22.79 -35.50 -7.84
N LEU A 217 -22.63 -35.97 -9.08
CA LEU A 217 -23.01 -35.23 -10.29
C LEU A 217 -24.53 -35.16 -10.52
N LYS A 218 -25.35 -35.70 -9.62
CA LYS A 218 -26.82 -35.72 -9.69
C LYS A 218 -27.37 -36.38 -10.97
N MET A 219 -26.64 -37.35 -11.52
CA MET A 219 -27.06 -38.05 -12.73
C MET A 219 -28.32 -38.89 -12.50
N ALA A 220 -29.15 -39.01 -13.53
CA ALA A 220 -30.34 -39.85 -13.50
C ALA A 220 -29.96 -41.34 -13.50
N THR A 221 -30.80 -42.19 -12.91
CA THR A 221 -30.56 -43.64 -12.82
C THR A 221 -30.26 -44.28 -14.18
N LYS A 222 -30.92 -43.80 -15.26
CA LYS A 222 -30.69 -44.30 -16.62
C LYS A 222 -29.29 -43.93 -17.15
N GLU A 223 -28.82 -42.72 -16.86
CA GLU A 223 -27.49 -42.24 -17.28
C GLU A 223 -26.39 -43.00 -16.54
N ILE A 224 -26.57 -43.19 -15.23
CA ILE A 224 -25.67 -44.01 -14.40
C ILE A 224 -25.63 -45.45 -14.91
N ALA A 225 -26.78 -46.00 -15.31
CA ALA A 225 -26.87 -47.36 -15.85
C ALA A 225 -26.07 -47.49 -17.15
N GLY A 226 -26.18 -46.50 -18.06
CA GLY A 226 -25.39 -46.43 -19.28
C GLY A 226 -23.89 -46.31 -19.01
N LEU A 227 -23.47 -45.47 -18.05
CA LEU A 227 -22.05 -45.32 -17.70
C LEU A 227 -21.44 -46.56 -17.05
N LEU A 228 -22.21 -47.25 -16.18
CA LEU A 228 -21.78 -48.48 -15.53
C LEU A 228 -22.00 -49.74 -16.38
N ASN A 229 -22.59 -49.60 -17.58
CA ASN A 229 -22.96 -50.70 -18.47
C ASN A 229 -23.80 -51.80 -17.78
N ILE A 230 -24.80 -51.38 -17.01
CA ILE A 230 -25.74 -52.27 -16.28
C ILE A 230 -27.18 -51.82 -16.51
N THR A 231 -28.14 -52.57 -15.97
CA THR A 231 -29.55 -52.18 -16.07
C THR A 231 -29.92 -51.09 -15.04
N PRO A 232 -30.90 -50.21 -15.34
CA PRO A 232 -31.41 -49.22 -14.38
C PRO A 232 -31.88 -49.84 -13.05
N GLU A 233 -32.48 -51.03 -13.09
CA GLU A 233 -32.90 -51.76 -11.88
C GLU A 233 -31.71 -52.15 -11.01
N SER A 234 -30.58 -52.50 -11.64
CA SER A 234 -29.34 -52.83 -10.95
C SER A 234 -28.76 -51.60 -10.24
N VAL A 235 -28.83 -50.43 -10.87
CA VAL A 235 -28.43 -49.15 -10.25
C VAL A 235 -29.31 -48.83 -9.04
N ILE A 236 -30.63 -49.01 -9.13
CA ILE A 236 -31.54 -48.78 -7.99
C ILE A 236 -31.15 -49.66 -6.80
N LYS A 237 -30.94 -50.96 -7.04
CA LYS A 237 -30.50 -51.89 -5.98
C LYS A 237 -29.12 -51.52 -5.43
N ALA A 238 -28.19 -51.09 -6.27
CA ALA A 238 -26.88 -50.61 -5.84
C ALA A 238 -26.99 -49.36 -4.96
N LYS A 239 -27.83 -48.38 -5.34
CA LYS A 239 -28.08 -47.16 -4.58
C LYS A 239 -28.66 -47.44 -3.20
N VAL A 240 -29.61 -48.36 -3.09
CA VAL A 240 -30.19 -48.77 -1.79
C VAL A 240 -29.12 -49.39 -0.89
N ARG A 241 -28.29 -50.29 -1.43
CA ARG A 241 -27.18 -50.92 -0.69
C ARG A 241 -26.14 -49.90 -0.23
N LEU A 242 -25.76 -48.99 -1.13
CA LEU A 242 -24.83 -47.90 -0.85
C LEU A 242 -25.36 -47.00 0.28
N ASN A 243 -26.61 -46.54 0.19
CA ASN A 243 -27.21 -45.72 1.24
C ASN A 243 -27.24 -46.41 2.60
N LYS A 244 -27.56 -47.70 2.64
CA LYS A 244 -27.52 -48.47 3.90
C LYS A 244 -26.12 -48.48 4.49
N LYS A 245 -25.10 -48.70 3.66
CA LYS A 245 -23.68 -48.75 4.07
C LYS A 245 -23.16 -47.40 4.57
N LEU A 246 -23.45 -46.32 3.85
CA LEU A 246 -23.07 -44.96 4.24
C LEU A 246 -23.72 -44.55 5.58
N ASN A 247 -24.99 -44.92 5.78
CA ASN A 247 -25.71 -44.62 7.02
C ASN A 247 -25.26 -45.49 8.20
N SER A 248 -24.91 -46.76 7.97
CA SER A 248 -24.39 -47.65 9.01
C SER A 248 -23.03 -47.19 9.55
N GLN A 249 -22.17 -46.63 8.69
CA GLN A 249 -20.87 -46.10 9.13
C GLN A 249 -21.03 -44.82 9.96
N ARG A 250 -21.95 -43.92 9.57
CA ARG A 250 -22.32 -42.75 10.39
C ARG A 250 -22.84 -43.10 11.79
N GLY A 251 -23.47 -44.27 11.95
CA GLY A 251 -23.95 -44.73 13.25
C GLY A 251 -22.84 -45.26 14.17
N ASN A 252 -21.71 -45.70 13.59
CA ASN A 252 -20.59 -46.25 14.36
C ASN A 252 -19.66 -45.14 14.90
N ASP A 253 -19.53 -44.03 14.16
CA ASP A 253 -18.76 -42.85 14.60
C ASP A 253 -19.36 -42.17 15.87
N ASN A 254 -20.67 -42.35 16.10
CA ASN A 254 -21.35 -41.83 17.30
C ASN A 254 -21.29 -42.79 18.50
N ALA A 255 -20.86 -44.05 18.31
CA ALA A 255 -20.82 -45.06 19.37
C ALA A 255 -19.43 -45.19 20.03
N GLU A 256 -18.37 -44.65 19.41
CA GLU A 256 -17.02 -44.62 19.98
C GLU A 256 -16.70 -43.33 20.77
N ASN A 257 -17.67 -42.41 20.88
CA ASN A 257 -17.54 -41.13 21.59
C ASN A 257 -18.61 -40.92 22.68
N SER A 258 -19.18 -42.00 23.21
CA SER A 258 -20.09 -41.97 24.38
C SER A 258 -19.58 -42.85 25.51
#